data_AF-A0A7T8HF32-F1
#
_entry.id   AF-A0A7T8HF32-F1
#
_cell.length_a   1.000
_cell.length_b   1.000
_cell.length_c   1.000
_cell.angle_alpha   90.00
_cell.angle_beta   90.00
_cell.angle_gamma   90.00
#
_symmetry.space_group_name_H-M   'P 1'
#
loop_
_entity.id
_entity.type
_entity.pdbx_description
1 polymer ?
#
loop_
_entity_poly.entity_id
_entity_poly.type
_entity_poly.pdbx_seq_one_letter_code
_entity_poly.pdbx_strand_id
1 'polypeptide(L)'
;YSKAKKYSRGFYDCRPQGPLDSSLGEEYSFHLSVKDDRRPYALGDRMTYTSAEEGSNAYVPCRPTHSGIRVRVERRENPGFSLSELDYNFQKGFLLLNVSIEEDAGVYRCILQVHGSGTLIETYV
;
A
#
# COMPACT_ATOMS: atom_id res chain seq x y z
N TYR A 1 -24.25 -16.05 6.76
CA TYR A 1 -22.87 -15.61 6.97
C TYR A 1 -22.29 -15.07 5.67
N SER A 2 -22.37 -13.74 5.50
CA SER A 2 -21.88 -13.04 4.30
C SER A 2 -20.35 -13.08 4.31
N LYS A 3 -19.74 -13.73 3.31
CA LYS A 3 -18.29 -13.69 3.08
C LYS A 3 -17.92 -12.23 2.84
N ALA A 4 -17.15 -11.64 3.75
CA ALA A 4 -16.59 -10.31 3.58
C ALA A 4 -15.91 -10.25 2.20
N LYS A 5 -16.48 -9.43 1.30
CA LYS A 5 -16.05 -9.33 -0.09
C LYS A 5 -14.61 -8.80 -0.15
N LYS A 6 -14.01 -8.93 -1.34
CA LYS A 6 -12.65 -8.56 -1.80
C LYS A 6 -12.09 -7.18 -1.33
N TYR A 7 -12.84 -6.38 -0.58
CA TYR A 7 -12.57 -4.99 -0.19
C TYR A 7 -12.49 -4.78 1.34
N SER A 8 -12.23 -5.83 2.11
CA SER A 8 -12.26 -5.77 3.59
C SER A 8 -10.94 -5.31 4.22
N ARG A 9 -10.06 -4.66 3.44
CA ARG A 9 -8.76 -4.16 3.92
C ARG A 9 -8.75 -2.64 3.81
N GLY A 10 -8.43 -1.96 4.90
CA GLY A 10 -8.35 -0.51 4.95
C GLY A 10 -8.32 0.00 6.38
N PHE A 11 -8.38 1.31 6.51
CA PHE A 11 -8.64 1.97 7.77
C PHE A 11 -10.15 1.93 8.05
N TYR A 12 -10.49 1.57 9.28
CA TYR A 12 -11.84 1.59 9.81
C TYR A 12 -11.86 2.59 10.94
N ASP A 13 -12.61 3.67 10.75
CA ASP A 13 -12.76 4.74 11.74
C ASP A 13 -14.06 4.53 12.52
N CYS A 14 -13.94 4.47 13.85
CA CYS A 14 -15.09 4.48 14.73
C CYS A 14 -15.42 5.93 15.08
N ARG A 15 -16.53 6.45 14.51
CA ARG A 15 -17.06 7.77 14.84
C ARG A 15 -18.32 7.63 15.69
N PRO A 16 -18.36 8.18 16.92
CA PRO A 16 -19.58 8.18 17.72
C PRO A 16 -20.65 9.03 17.01
N GLN A 17 -21.86 8.50 16.88
CA GLN A 17 -23.03 9.25 16.39
C GLN A 17 -23.77 9.85 17.58
N GLY A 18 -23.62 11.16 17.80
CA GLY A 18 -24.35 11.90 18.85
C GLY A 18 -23.61 13.16 19.30
N PRO A 19 -24.25 14.04 20.09
CA PRO A 19 -23.54 15.13 20.74
C PRO A 19 -22.50 14.52 21.69
N LEU A 20 -21.24 14.64 21.31
CA LEU A 20 -20.12 14.30 22.17
C LEU A 20 -20.17 15.26 23.37
N ASP A 21 -20.43 14.73 24.56
CA ASP A 21 -19.83 15.35 25.74
C ASP A 21 -18.33 15.36 25.44
N SER A 22 -17.76 16.56 25.37
CA SER A 22 -16.39 16.87 24.93
C SER A 22 -15.26 16.06 25.61
N SER A 23 -15.60 15.20 26.58
CA SER A 23 -14.73 14.27 27.28
C SER A 23 -14.53 12.89 26.62
N LEU A 24 -15.23 12.54 25.54
CA LEU A 24 -15.04 11.27 24.79
C LEU A 24 -14.34 11.46 23.42
N GLY A 25 -13.55 12.53 23.29
CA GLY A 25 -12.95 13.01 22.04
C GLY A 25 -11.77 12.21 21.48
N GLU A 26 -11.78 10.88 21.54
CA GLU A 26 -10.77 10.05 20.86
C GLU A 26 -11.40 9.33 19.66
N GLU A 27 -10.99 9.72 18.45
CA GLU A 27 -11.25 8.94 17.24
C GLU A 27 -10.40 7.66 17.30
N TYR A 28 -11.06 6.49 17.36
CA TYR A 28 -10.38 5.21 17.30
C TYR A 28 -10.36 4.71 15.85
N SER A 29 -9.16 4.61 15.29
CA SER A 29 -8.93 4.00 13.98
C SER A 29 -8.17 2.68 14.13
N PHE A 30 -8.60 1.65 13.42
CA PHE A 30 -7.82 0.42 13.29
C PHE A 30 -7.65 0.02 11.83
N HIS A 31 -6.52 -0.63 11.52
CA HIS A 31 -6.25 -1.14 10.18
C HIS A 31 -6.45 -2.66 10.16
N LEU A 32 -7.38 -3.14 9.33
CA LEU A 32 -7.62 -4.57 9.15
C LEU A 32 -6.74 -5.13 8.03
N SER A 33 -5.90 -6.12 8.36
CA SER A 33 -5.17 -6.94 7.40
C SER A 33 -5.76 -8.34 7.34
N VAL A 34 -6.06 -8.83 6.14
CA VAL A 34 -6.57 -10.18 5.91
C VAL A 34 -5.51 -10.97 5.17
N LYS A 35 -4.89 -11.95 5.84
CA LYS A 35 -3.88 -12.80 5.21
C LYS A 35 -4.48 -13.64 4.09
N ASP A 36 -3.98 -13.46 2.87
CA ASP A 36 -4.29 -14.29 1.70
C ASP A 36 -3.07 -14.42 0.80
N ASP A 37 -2.31 -15.51 1.01
CA ASP A 37 -1.06 -15.80 0.29
C ASP A 37 -1.28 -16.01 -1.22
N ARG A 38 -2.52 -16.31 -1.65
CA ARG A 38 -2.87 -16.48 -3.08
C ARG A 38 -3.13 -15.14 -3.78
N ARG A 39 -3.41 -14.10 -3.00
CA ARG A 39 -3.65 -12.73 -3.45
C ARG A 39 -2.86 -11.80 -2.55
N PRO A 40 -1.51 -11.81 -2.64
CA PRO A 40 -0.68 -11.05 -1.73
C PRO A 40 -0.76 -9.54 -1.96
N TYR A 41 -1.27 -9.11 -3.12
CA TYR A 41 -1.47 -7.69 -3.43
C TYR A 41 -2.91 -7.28 -3.08
N ALA A 42 -3.05 -6.19 -2.32
CA ALA A 42 -4.36 -5.76 -1.83
C ALA A 42 -5.14 -4.91 -2.83
N LEU A 43 -4.49 -4.31 -3.80
CA LEU A 43 -5.17 -3.62 -4.89
C LEU A 43 -5.68 -4.68 -5.89
N GLY A 44 -6.93 -4.51 -6.32
CA GLY A 44 -7.65 -5.53 -7.09
C GLY A 44 -7.17 -5.69 -8.54
N ASP A 45 -6.38 -4.73 -9.03
CA ASP A 45 -5.98 -4.58 -10.42
C ASP A 45 -4.46 -4.73 -10.60
N ARG A 46 -4.06 -5.21 -11.78
CA ARG A 46 -2.64 -5.39 -12.15
C ARG A 46 -1.89 -4.08 -12.41
N MET A 47 -2.63 -2.98 -12.57
CA MET A 47 -2.12 -1.64 -12.83
C MET A 47 -2.89 -0.66 -11.95
N THR A 48 -2.20 0.24 -11.25
CA THR A 48 -2.81 1.23 -10.37
C THR A 48 -2.26 2.61 -10.67
N TYR A 49 -3.11 3.55 -11.07
CA TYR A 49 -2.67 4.90 -11.35
C TYR A 49 -2.58 5.73 -10.06
N THR A 50 -1.50 6.48 -9.92
CA THR A 50 -1.30 7.46 -8.86
C THR A 50 -0.88 8.80 -9.48
N SER A 51 -1.27 9.90 -8.85
CA SER A 51 -0.90 11.25 -9.25
C SER A 51 -0.28 11.97 -8.06
N ALA A 52 0.75 12.76 -8.32
CA ALA A 52 1.40 13.61 -7.33
C ALA A 52 1.77 14.94 -7.97
N GLU A 53 1.90 15.97 -7.13
CA GLU A 53 2.39 17.29 -7.56
C GLU A 53 3.92 17.31 -7.51
N GLU A 54 4.55 18.00 -8.46
CA GLU A 54 6.00 18.17 -8.46
C GLU A 54 6.45 18.92 -7.19
N GLY A 55 7.53 18.43 -6.57
CA GLY A 55 8.03 18.89 -5.28
C GLY A 55 7.26 18.36 -4.06
N SER A 56 6.19 17.58 -4.25
CA SER A 56 5.44 16.97 -3.15
C SER A 56 5.98 15.58 -2.76
N ASN A 57 5.49 15.03 -1.66
CA ASN A 57 5.75 13.63 -1.32
C ASN A 57 4.66 12.74 -1.93
N ALA A 58 5.04 11.61 -2.49
CA ALA A 58 4.13 10.66 -3.12
C ALA A 58 4.28 9.26 -2.53
N TYR A 59 3.23 8.44 -2.62
CA TYR A 59 3.34 7.02 -2.28
C TYR A 59 3.20 6.17 -3.54
N VAL A 60 4.13 5.23 -3.72
CA VAL A 60 3.94 4.09 -4.62
C VAL A 60 3.19 3.01 -3.84
N PRO A 61 1.89 2.75 -4.12
CA PRO A 61 1.00 1.96 -3.28
C PRO A 61 1.21 0.44 -3.39
N CYS A 62 2.46 -0.02 -3.29
CA CYS A 62 2.83 -1.43 -3.19
C CYS A 62 2.41 -2.04 -1.83
N ARG A 63 1.10 -2.25 -1.63
CA ARG A 63 0.53 -2.64 -0.34
C ARG A 63 0.18 -4.13 -0.29
N PRO A 64 0.89 -4.95 0.52
CA PRO A 64 0.61 -6.37 0.64
C PRO A 64 -0.61 -6.63 1.53
N THR A 65 -1.29 -7.76 1.39
CA THR A 65 -2.49 -8.07 2.19
C THR A 65 -2.21 -8.27 3.69
N HIS A 66 -0.98 -8.65 4.05
CA HIS A 66 -0.49 -8.72 5.43
C HIS A 66 1.03 -8.48 5.50
N SER A 67 1.55 -8.22 6.70
CA SER A 67 2.95 -7.84 6.96
C SER A 67 3.97 -8.97 6.78
N GLY A 68 3.53 -10.20 6.55
CA GLY A 68 4.42 -11.36 6.33
C GLY A 68 4.91 -11.49 4.88
N ILE A 69 4.51 -10.56 4.00
CA ILE A 69 4.93 -10.53 2.60
C ILE A 69 6.04 -9.51 2.47
N ARG A 70 7.18 -9.93 1.92
CA ARG A 70 8.25 -9.00 1.57
C ARG A 70 7.88 -8.28 0.29
N VAL A 71 8.07 -6.97 0.27
CA VAL A 71 7.75 -6.14 -0.88
C VAL A 71 9.00 -5.40 -1.28
N ARG A 72 9.29 -5.41 -2.58
CA ARG A 72 10.31 -4.58 -3.21
C ARG A 72 9.66 -3.77 -4.32
N VAL A 73 10.24 -2.64 -4.65
CA VAL A 73 9.75 -1.78 -5.73
C VAL A 73 10.91 -1.38 -6.61
N GLU A 74 10.68 -1.40 -7.91
CA GLU A 74 11.67 -1.03 -8.91
C GLU A 74 11.01 -0.15 -9.97
N ARG A 75 11.79 0.69 -10.63
CA ARG A 75 11.32 1.36 -11.85
C ARG A 75 11.29 0.35 -12.98
N ARG A 76 10.22 0.37 -13.79
CA ARG A 76 10.10 -0.52 -14.96
C ARG A 76 11.22 -0.29 -15.97
N GLU A 77 11.64 0.96 -16.10
CA GLU A 77 12.64 1.41 -17.08
C GLU A 77 14.07 1.14 -16.61
N ASN A 78 14.28 1.09 -15.28
CA ASN A 78 15.57 0.82 -14.63
C ASN A 78 15.44 -0.35 -13.64
N PRO A 79 15.28 -1.59 -14.14
CA PRO A 79 15.14 -2.76 -13.28
C PRO A 79 16.39 -2.96 -12.43
N GLY A 80 16.20 -3.29 -11.14
CA GLY A 80 17.28 -3.52 -10.18
C GLY A 80 17.65 -2.34 -9.28
N PHE A 81 17.21 -1.11 -9.57
CA PHE A 81 17.25 -0.01 -8.61
C PHE A 81 16.03 -0.11 -7.68
N SER A 82 16.27 -0.47 -6.42
CA SER A 82 15.23 -0.56 -5.41
C SER A 82 15.12 0.75 -4.65
N LEU A 83 13.89 1.22 -4.43
CA LEU A 83 13.66 2.22 -3.39
C LEU A 83 14.05 1.62 -2.03
N SER A 84 14.57 2.47 -1.13
CA SER A 84 15.05 2.07 0.21
C SER A 84 13.94 1.43 1.05
N GLU A 85 14.27 0.42 1.86
CA GLU A 85 13.33 -0.20 2.80
C GLU A 85 12.91 0.75 3.93
N LEU A 86 13.71 1.79 4.23
CA LEU A 86 13.42 2.76 5.29
C LEU A 86 12.17 3.62 4.98
N ASP A 87 11.85 3.78 3.70
CA ASP A 87 10.73 4.60 3.22
C ASP A 87 9.45 3.77 3.02
N TYR A 88 9.44 2.52 3.49
CA TYR A 88 8.32 1.61 3.32
C TYR A 88 7.35 1.60 4.50
N ASN A 89 6.08 1.80 4.21
CA ASN A 89 4.97 1.62 5.14
C ASN A 89 4.01 0.55 4.61
N PHE A 90 3.81 -0.55 5.33
CA PHE A 90 2.98 -1.66 4.83
C PHE A 90 1.51 -1.29 4.52
N GLN A 91 0.99 -0.21 5.12
CA GLN A 91 -0.38 0.28 4.93
C GLN A 91 -0.48 1.27 3.77
N LYS A 92 0.60 1.99 3.44
CA LYS A 92 0.61 3.05 2.42
C LYS A 92 1.40 2.69 1.16
N GLY A 93 2.52 1.99 1.31
CA GLY A 93 3.46 1.65 0.24
C GLY A 93 4.83 2.28 0.49
N PHE A 94 5.58 2.53 -0.58
CA PHE A 94 6.87 3.22 -0.53
C PHE A 94 6.67 4.73 -0.67
N LEU A 95 7.32 5.50 0.19
CA LEU A 95 7.33 6.96 0.15
C LEU A 95 8.42 7.44 -0.82
N LEU A 96 8.03 8.29 -1.75
CA LEU A 96 8.92 9.13 -2.55
C LEU A 96 8.87 10.54 -1.97
N LEU A 97 10.03 11.14 -1.74
CA LEU A 97 10.16 12.48 -1.17
C LEU A 97 10.47 13.49 -2.29
N ASN A 98 9.80 14.64 -2.26
CA ASN A 98 10.06 15.75 -3.19
C ASN A 98 10.12 15.29 -4.67
N VAL A 99 9.04 14.69 -5.15
CA VAL A 99 9.01 14.03 -6.46
C VAL A 99 9.21 15.01 -7.61
N SER A 100 9.94 14.59 -8.64
CA SER A 100 10.12 15.36 -9.87
C SER A 100 9.48 14.68 -11.07
N ILE A 101 9.04 15.46 -12.06
CA ILE A 101 8.50 14.89 -13.29
C ILE A 101 9.59 14.14 -14.06
N GLU A 102 10.82 14.65 -14.06
CA GLU A 102 11.94 14.07 -14.82
C GLU A 102 12.43 12.75 -14.22
N GLU A 103 12.53 12.66 -12.88
CA GLU A 103 13.13 11.51 -12.22
C GLU A 103 12.12 10.53 -11.66
N ASP A 104 10.90 10.95 -11.29
CA ASP A 104 9.94 10.14 -10.54
C ASP A 104 8.66 9.80 -11.29
N ALA A 105 8.29 10.55 -12.34
CA ALA A 105 7.19 10.14 -13.21
C ALA A 105 7.57 8.88 -13.99
N GLY A 106 6.64 7.94 -14.12
CA GLY A 106 6.86 6.69 -14.83
C GLY A 106 6.09 5.52 -14.23
N VAL A 107 6.47 4.31 -14.64
CA VAL A 107 5.84 3.07 -14.18
C VAL A 107 6.75 2.37 -13.18
N TYR A 108 6.20 2.07 -12.00
CA TYR A 108 6.83 1.29 -10.96
C TYR A 108 6.34 -0.15 -11.01
N ARG A 109 7.22 -1.09 -10.68
CA ARG A 109 6.93 -2.51 -10.53
C ARG A 109 7.06 -2.87 -9.05
N CYS A 110 5.96 -3.29 -8.44
CA CYS A 110 5.98 -3.88 -7.11
C CYS A 110 6.20 -5.40 -7.23
N ILE A 111 7.17 -5.92 -6.49
CA ILE A 111 7.52 -7.33 -6.43
C ILE A 111 7.19 -7.84 -5.03
N LEU A 112 6.23 -8.75 -4.94
CA LEU A 112 5.75 -9.32 -3.68
C LEU A 112 6.26 -10.76 -3.54
N GLN A 113 6.98 -11.04 -2.46
CA GLN A 113 7.50 -12.36 -2.12
C GLN A 113 6.79 -12.90 -0.88
N VAL A 114 6.01 -13.96 -1.08
CA VAL A 114 5.32 -14.67 0.01
C VAL A 114 6.29 -15.65 0.68
N HIS A 115 6.56 -15.44 1.96
CA HIS A 115 7.43 -16.30 2.77
C HIS A 115 7.04 -17.78 2.64
N GLY A 116 8.03 -18.64 2.36
CA GLY A 116 7.85 -20.09 2.29
C GLY A 116 7.33 -20.65 0.96
N SER A 117 6.86 -19.83 0.02
CA SER A 117 6.33 -20.32 -1.27
C SER A 117 7.28 -20.14 -2.46
N GLY A 118 8.33 -19.32 -2.32
CA GLY A 118 9.19 -18.90 -3.44
C GLY A 118 8.45 -18.09 -4.54
N THR A 119 7.15 -17.84 -4.38
CA THR A 119 6.30 -17.21 -5.38
C THR A 119 6.55 -15.71 -5.40
N LEU A 120 6.85 -15.19 -6.60
CA LEU A 120 6.98 -13.77 -6.89
C LEU A 120 5.73 -13.32 -7.65
N ILE A 121 5.07 -12.29 -7.14
CA ILE A 121 3.94 -11.65 -7.79
C ILE A 121 4.31 -10.22 -8.15
N GLU A 122 4.08 -9.87 -9.41
CA GLU A 122 4.38 -8.56 -9.95
C GLU A 122 3.09 -7.79 -10.25
N THR A 123 3.11 -6.50 -9.96
CA THR A 123 2.05 -5.56 -10.29
C THR A 123 2.66 -4.20 -10.59
N TYR A 124 1.95 -3.40 -11.39
CA TYR A 124 2.42 -2.10 -11.81
C TYR A 124 1.65 -0.99 -11.12
N VAL A 125 2.37 0.09 -10.83
CA VAL A 125 1.81 1.37 -10.41
C VAL A 125 2.27 2.39 -11.44
#